data_AF-A0A2V8FTA9-F1
#
_entry.id   AF-A0A2V8FTA9-F1
#
_cell.length_a   1.000
_cell.length_b   1.000
_cell.length_c   1.000
_cell.angle_alpha   90.00
_cell.angle_beta   90.00
_cell.angle_gamma   90.00
#
_symmetry.space_group_name_H-M   'P 1'
#
loop_
_entity.id
_entity.type
_entity.pdbx_description
1 polymer ?
#
loop_
_entity_poly.entity_id
_entity_poly.type
_entity_poly.pdbx_seq_one_letter_code
_entity_poly.pdbx_strand_id
1 'polypeptide(L)'
;MVLLLPADAAQTPARGPLEVPARTLPVPTTVSPEMQALIAAPLSATWNVIPKSADEWKAVATPGRGGNLPALRERFGVKAEPLTVNGVRAYMVTPNVIPPENRNRLLVHVHGGCYVLSGGEAATTEAIYMAGFGHFKVLSIDYRRPPEFPYPAALDDGIAAWKEALKMAQPKNMAIFGTSAGGALTLSIVLRAKQEGLPLPGAIAPGTPMSDLTGAGDSFHTNFMVDNVLVGSDGRCDAMARLYANGHDLKDPMLSPVYGDMHGFPPAILTTGTRDLLLSNTVRVHRKLRQAGVDAELQVYEGQSHAHYMRDSSAPETKEAFEEIARFFDRHLGK
;
A
#
# COMPACT_ATOMS: atom_id res chain seq x y z
N MET A 1 33.75 -3.89 6.59
CA MET A 1 34.43 -2.59 6.73
C MET A 1 33.97 -2.01 8.05
N VAL A 2 34.86 -1.99 9.06
CA VAL A 2 34.55 -1.50 10.42
C VAL A 2 34.47 0.02 10.36
N LEU A 3 33.34 0.61 10.75
CA LEU A 3 33.25 2.05 10.98
C LEU A 3 34.09 2.38 12.23
N LEU A 4 35.28 2.94 12.02
CA LEU A 4 36.03 3.61 13.08
C LEU A 4 35.34 4.95 13.36
N LEU A 5 34.78 5.08 14.56
CA LEU A 5 34.29 6.37 15.07
C LEU A 5 35.48 7.34 15.16
N PRO A 6 35.37 8.58 14.65
CA PRO A 6 36.41 9.59 14.87
C PRO A 6 36.56 9.89 16.37
N ALA A 7 37.79 10.15 16.80
CA ALA A 7 38.20 10.24 18.20
C ALA A 7 37.65 11.45 18.99
N ASP A 8 36.81 12.29 18.38
CA ASP A 8 36.17 13.45 19.01
C ASP A 8 34.64 13.31 19.06
N ALA A 9 34.13 12.16 19.52
CA ALA A 9 32.74 12.03 19.95
C ALA A 9 32.55 12.79 21.27
N ALA A 10 32.56 14.13 21.21
CA ALA A 10 32.31 15.00 22.34
C ALA A 10 30.94 14.67 22.95
N GLN A 11 30.98 14.22 24.19
CA GLN A 11 29.84 13.97 25.05
C GLN A 11 29.10 15.30 25.30
N THR A 12 27.97 15.47 24.62
CA THR A 12 26.65 15.95 25.10
C THR A 12 25.95 16.55 23.87
N PRO A 13 24.88 15.94 23.31
CA PRO A 13 24.13 16.60 22.25
C PRO A 13 23.45 17.83 22.83
N ALA A 14 23.68 19.00 22.23
CA ALA A 14 22.83 20.16 22.43
C ALA A 14 21.37 19.82 22.08
N ARG A 15 20.39 20.50 22.68
CA ARG A 15 18.98 20.36 22.27
C ARG A 15 18.85 20.78 20.79
N GLY A 16 18.74 19.81 19.88
CA GLY A 16 18.66 20.02 18.44
C GLY A 16 18.58 18.70 17.66
N PRO A 17 18.42 18.74 16.32
CA PRO A 17 18.46 17.54 15.47
C PRO A 17 19.76 16.75 15.63
N LEU A 18 19.69 15.44 15.44
CA LEU A 18 20.86 14.57 15.41
C LEU A 18 21.53 14.65 14.02
N GLU A 19 22.76 15.14 13.98
CA GLU A 19 23.58 15.11 12.76
C GLU A 19 24.23 13.74 12.59
N VAL A 20 24.03 13.10 11.44
CA VAL A 20 24.57 11.77 11.12
C VAL A 20 25.59 11.89 9.98
N PRO A 21 26.79 11.28 10.09
CA PRO A 21 27.77 11.29 9.00
C PRO A 21 27.22 10.69 7.70
N ALA A 22 27.77 11.13 6.57
CA ALA A 22 27.47 10.54 5.27
C ALA A 22 27.74 9.02 5.27
N ARG A 23 26.85 8.25 4.66
CA ARG A 23 26.89 6.79 4.65
C ARG A 23 26.76 6.24 3.23
N THR A 24 27.47 5.15 2.96
CA THR A 24 27.29 4.36 1.74
C THR A 24 26.53 3.09 2.09
N LEU A 25 25.43 2.84 1.39
CA LEU A 25 24.59 1.67 1.59
C LEU A 25 24.77 0.70 0.42
N PRO A 26 25.50 -0.42 0.57
CA PRO A 26 25.61 -1.40 -0.49
C PRO A 26 24.25 -2.06 -0.75
N VAL A 27 24.08 -2.67 -1.93
CA VAL A 27 22.97 -3.60 -2.16
C VAL A 27 23.13 -4.79 -1.21
N PRO A 28 22.13 -5.13 -0.36
CA PRO A 28 22.26 -6.23 0.58
C PRO A 28 22.47 -7.57 -0.15
N THR A 29 23.44 -8.37 0.29
CA THR A 29 23.70 -9.70 -0.26
C THR A 29 22.81 -10.79 0.36
N THR A 30 21.97 -10.41 1.33
CA THR A 30 21.09 -11.29 2.11
C THR A 30 19.68 -11.40 1.53
N VAL A 31 19.43 -10.75 0.39
CA VAL A 31 18.16 -10.82 -0.36
C VAL A 31 18.38 -11.48 -1.71
N SER A 32 17.31 -11.90 -2.38
CA SER A 32 17.39 -12.59 -3.66
C SER A 32 18.05 -11.74 -4.76
N PRO A 33 18.62 -12.35 -5.82
CA PRO A 33 19.14 -11.60 -6.97
C PRO A 33 18.11 -10.67 -7.62
N GLU A 34 16.84 -11.08 -7.69
CA GLU A 34 15.72 -10.27 -8.19
C GLU A 34 15.51 -9.03 -7.32
N MET A 35 15.51 -9.21 -5.99
CA MET A 35 15.37 -8.09 -5.05
C MET A 35 16.62 -7.19 -5.04
N GLN A 36 17.81 -7.76 -5.19
CA GLN A 36 19.05 -7.00 -5.38
C GLN A 36 18.95 -6.09 -6.62
N ALA A 37 18.39 -6.58 -7.73
CA ALA A 37 18.19 -5.79 -8.94
C ALA A 37 17.22 -4.61 -8.70
N LEU A 38 16.13 -4.83 -7.96
CA LEU A 38 15.22 -3.76 -7.56
C LEU A 38 15.90 -2.73 -6.66
N ILE A 39 16.70 -3.16 -5.67
CA ILE A 39 17.41 -2.27 -4.74
C ILE A 39 18.52 -1.48 -5.43
N ALA A 40 19.17 -2.09 -6.44
CA ALA A 40 20.23 -1.45 -7.22
C ALA A 40 19.70 -0.43 -8.24
N ALA A 41 18.39 -0.42 -8.51
CA ALA A 41 17.80 0.44 -9.52
C ALA A 41 18.02 1.93 -9.18
N PRO A 42 18.32 2.78 -10.18
CA PRO A 42 18.56 4.20 -9.96
C PRO A 42 17.30 4.92 -9.50
N LEU A 43 17.48 6.02 -8.79
CA LEU A 43 16.38 6.93 -8.43
C LEU A 43 15.73 7.48 -9.70
N SER A 44 14.39 7.59 -9.70
CA SER A 44 13.67 8.22 -10.81
C SER A 44 14.11 9.67 -11.00
N ALA A 45 14.61 10.05 -12.18
CA ALA A 45 15.00 11.44 -12.47
C ALA A 45 13.86 12.47 -12.34
N THR A 46 12.61 12.03 -12.19
CA THR A 46 11.44 12.89 -12.04
C THR A 46 10.76 12.78 -10.67
N TRP A 47 11.42 12.15 -9.69
CA TRP A 47 10.86 11.93 -8.35
C TRP A 47 10.46 13.24 -7.65
N ASN A 48 11.15 14.34 -7.92
CA ASN A 48 10.91 15.68 -7.38
C ASN A 48 10.43 16.70 -8.44
N VAL A 49 10.07 16.24 -9.65
CA VAL A 49 9.53 17.13 -10.69
C VAL A 49 8.02 17.22 -10.51
N ILE A 50 7.58 18.33 -9.91
CA ILE A 50 6.17 18.58 -9.59
C ILE A 50 5.47 19.26 -10.78
N PRO A 51 4.39 18.67 -11.33
CA PRO A 51 3.55 19.31 -12.33
C PRO A 51 3.00 20.66 -11.88
N LYS A 52 3.02 21.66 -12.78
CA LYS A 52 2.64 23.05 -12.49
C LYS A 52 1.30 23.47 -13.07
N SER A 53 0.73 22.68 -13.97
CA SER A 53 -0.52 22.97 -14.66
C SER A 53 -1.50 21.80 -14.60
N ALA A 54 -2.78 22.08 -14.81
CA ALA A 54 -3.82 21.05 -14.86
C ALA A 54 -3.55 20.02 -15.97
N ASP A 55 -3.01 20.45 -17.12
CA ASP A 55 -2.69 19.57 -18.24
C ASP A 55 -1.49 18.67 -17.94
N GLU A 56 -0.46 19.17 -17.26
CA GLU A 56 0.64 18.33 -16.79
C GLU A 56 0.16 17.30 -15.75
N TRP A 57 -0.76 17.69 -14.86
CA TRP A 57 -1.38 16.74 -13.93
C TRP A 57 -2.21 15.67 -14.64
N LYS A 58 -3.00 16.04 -15.66
CA LYS A 58 -3.73 15.08 -16.49
C LYS A 58 -2.81 14.11 -17.22
N ALA A 59 -1.68 14.59 -17.73
CA ALA A 59 -0.68 13.74 -18.38
C ALA A 59 -0.08 12.72 -17.40
N VAL A 60 0.15 13.11 -16.14
CA VAL A 60 0.61 12.20 -15.07
C VAL A 60 -0.48 11.22 -14.65
N ALA A 61 -1.74 11.66 -14.58
CA ALA A 61 -2.87 10.83 -14.16
C ALA A 61 -3.33 9.82 -15.22
N THR A 62 -2.97 10.06 -16.49
CA THR A 62 -3.31 9.17 -17.60
C THR A 62 -2.77 7.76 -17.33
N PRO A 63 -3.63 6.73 -17.26
CA PRO A 63 -3.17 5.37 -17.03
C PRO A 63 -2.15 4.96 -18.10
N GLY A 64 -0.95 4.58 -17.68
CA GLY A 64 0.00 3.94 -18.57
C GLY A 64 -0.52 2.56 -19.02
N ARG A 65 0.16 1.92 -19.98
CA ARG A 65 -0.18 0.55 -20.42
C ARG A 65 -0.02 -0.52 -19.31
N GLY A 66 0.50 -0.16 -18.13
CA GLY A 66 0.91 -1.10 -17.09
C GLY A 66 2.09 -1.97 -17.54
N GLY A 67 2.47 -2.94 -16.70
CA GLY A 67 3.30 -4.06 -17.16
C GLY A 67 2.54 -4.92 -18.18
N ASN A 68 3.17 -5.99 -18.69
CA ASN A 68 2.50 -6.93 -19.60
C ASN A 68 1.45 -7.78 -18.84
N LEU A 69 0.27 -7.19 -18.56
CA LEU A 69 -0.81 -7.84 -17.81
C LEU A 69 -1.34 -9.13 -18.46
N PRO A 70 -1.47 -9.25 -19.80
CA PRO A 70 -1.78 -10.53 -20.43
C PRO A 70 -0.81 -11.64 -20.04
N ALA A 71 0.50 -11.41 -20.19
CA ALA A 71 1.51 -12.39 -19.80
C ALA A 71 1.51 -12.68 -18.30
N LEU A 72 1.24 -11.65 -17.47
CA LEU A 72 1.13 -11.81 -16.03
C LEU A 72 -0.04 -12.73 -15.64
N ARG A 73 -1.22 -12.47 -16.21
CA ARG A 73 -2.42 -13.29 -16.02
C ARG A 73 -2.21 -14.74 -16.47
N GLU A 74 -1.57 -14.93 -17.61
CA GLU A 74 -1.22 -16.26 -18.13
C GLU A 74 -0.29 -16.99 -17.16
N ARG A 75 0.80 -16.33 -16.73
CA ARG A 75 1.77 -16.90 -15.78
C ARG A 75 1.12 -17.34 -14.47
N PHE A 76 0.16 -16.58 -13.96
CA PHE A 76 -0.53 -16.87 -12.70
C PHE A 76 -1.80 -17.70 -12.87
N GLY A 77 -2.22 -17.99 -14.11
CA GLY A 77 -3.51 -18.65 -14.36
C GLY A 77 -4.69 -17.87 -13.79
N VAL A 78 -4.74 -16.57 -14.03
CA VAL A 78 -5.75 -15.64 -13.47
C VAL A 78 -6.50 -14.95 -14.59
N LYS A 79 -7.82 -14.80 -14.44
CA LYS A 79 -8.66 -13.93 -15.27
C LYS A 79 -8.95 -12.63 -14.56
N ALA A 80 -9.02 -11.53 -15.30
CA ALA A 80 -9.45 -10.23 -14.79
C ALA A 80 -10.57 -9.71 -15.69
N GLU A 81 -11.77 -9.58 -15.15
CA GLU A 81 -12.97 -9.24 -15.90
C GLU A 81 -13.53 -7.91 -15.40
N PRO A 82 -13.76 -6.91 -16.28
CA PRO A 82 -14.32 -5.63 -15.84
C PRO A 82 -15.78 -5.80 -15.40
N LEU A 83 -16.17 -5.08 -14.35
CA LEU A 83 -17.55 -4.98 -13.88
C LEU A 83 -17.80 -3.60 -13.28
N THR A 84 -19.08 -3.30 -13.03
CA THR A 84 -19.50 -2.11 -12.27
C THR A 84 -20.17 -2.57 -10.98
N VAL A 85 -19.70 -2.07 -9.84
CA VAL A 85 -20.24 -2.35 -8.51
C VAL A 85 -20.77 -1.07 -7.90
N ASN A 86 -22.10 -0.96 -7.75
CA ASN A 86 -22.75 0.23 -7.20
C ASN A 86 -22.28 1.55 -7.86
N GLY A 87 -22.16 1.55 -9.19
CA GLY A 87 -21.71 2.71 -9.98
C GLY A 87 -20.19 2.89 -10.07
N VAL A 88 -19.40 2.08 -9.38
CA VAL A 88 -17.93 2.14 -9.37
C VAL A 88 -17.36 1.11 -10.32
N ARG A 89 -16.40 1.50 -11.15
CA ARG A 89 -15.67 0.54 -12.01
C ARG A 89 -14.80 -0.36 -11.14
N ALA A 90 -14.76 -1.64 -11.49
CA ALA A 90 -13.93 -2.61 -10.82
C ALA A 90 -13.48 -3.69 -11.80
N TYR A 91 -12.63 -4.58 -11.30
CA TYR A 91 -12.25 -5.81 -11.97
C TYR A 91 -12.43 -6.99 -11.02
N MET A 92 -13.09 -8.04 -11.49
CA MET A 92 -13.16 -9.32 -10.79
C MET A 92 -11.97 -10.15 -11.25
N VAL A 93 -11.03 -10.37 -10.33
CA VAL A 93 -9.79 -11.11 -10.56
C VAL A 93 -9.96 -12.50 -9.95
N THR A 94 -9.98 -13.53 -10.80
CA THR A 94 -10.31 -14.91 -10.42
C THR A 94 -9.20 -15.87 -10.87
N PRO A 95 -8.55 -16.62 -9.95
CA PRO A 95 -7.62 -17.66 -10.32
C PRO A 95 -8.35 -18.86 -10.93
N ASN A 96 -7.69 -19.59 -11.81
CA ASN A 96 -8.24 -20.78 -12.48
C ASN A 96 -8.67 -21.86 -11.49
N VAL A 97 -8.02 -21.92 -10.33
CA VAL A 97 -8.33 -22.85 -9.24
C VAL A 97 -8.51 -22.07 -7.94
N ILE A 98 -9.68 -22.22 -7.32
CA ILE A 98 -9.96 -21.73 -5.96
C ILE A 98 -10.15 -22.96 -5.06
N PRO A 99 -9.31 -23.14 -4.03
CA PRO A 99 -9.43 -24.26 -3.13
C PRO A 99 -10.72 -24.15 -2.30
N PRO A 100 -11.32 -25.27 -1.85
CA PRO A 100 -12.64 -25.29 -1.19
C PRO A 100 -12.81 -24.25 -0.07
N GLU A 101 -11.80 -24.07 0.77
CA GLU A 101 -11.74 -23.13 1.89
C GLU A 101 -11.83 -21.65 1.47
N ASN A 102 -11.50 -21.32 0.22
CA ASN A 102 -11.54 -19.96 -0.29
C ASN A 102 -12.76 -19.68 -1.17
N ARG A 103 -13.61 -20.68 -1.47
CA ARG A 103 -14.76 -20.51 -2.38
C ARG A 103 -15.81 -19.53 -1.86
N ASN A 104 -15.94 -19.42 -0.54
CA ASN A 104 -16.87 -18.50 0.13
C ASN A 104 -16.20 -17.21 0.61
N ARG A 105 -14.91 -17.02 0.28
CA ARG A 105 -14.12 -15.85 0.66
C ARG A 105 -13.97 -14.90 -0.53
N LEU A 106 -14.00 -13.60 -0.24
CA LEU A 106 -13.83 -12.55 -1.25
C LEU A 106 -12.90 -11.49 -0.69
N LEU A 107 -11.80 -11.21 -1.41
CA LEU A 107 -10.93 -10.10 -1.05
C LEU A 107 -11.31 -8.86 -1.85
N VAL A 108 -11.23 -7.69 -1.23
CA VAL A 108 -11.40 -6.39 -1.87
C VAL A 108 -10.03 -5.72 -1.95
N HIS A 109 -9.62 -5.37 -3.16
CA HIS A 109 -8.35 -4.73 -3.41
C HIS A 109 -8.56 -3.24 -3.73
N VAL A 110 -7.75 -2.39 -3.09
CA VAL A 110 -7.67 -0.95 -3.40
C VAL A 110 -6.24 -0.62 -3.82
N HIS A 111 -6.08 -0.16 -5.05
CA HIS A 111 -4.75 0.01 -5.62
C HIS A 111 -4.00 1.24 -5.05
N GLY A 112 -2.66 1.21 -5.13
CA GLY A 112 -1.80 2.34 -4.79
C GLY A 112 -1.61 3.34 -5.93
N GLY A 113 -0.62 4.23 -5.79
CA GLY A 113 -0.26 5.21 -6.83
C GLY A 113 -0.35 6.66 -6.39
N CYS A 114 -0.09 6.97 -5.12
CA CYS A 114 -0.14 8.34 -4.59
C CYS A 114 -1.48 9.05 -4.88
N TYR A 115 -2.59 8.30 -4.91
CA TYR A 115 -3.94 8.75 -5.28
C TYR A 115 -4.15 9.22 -6.72
N VAL A 116 -3.10 9.45 -7.51
CA VAL A 116 -3.18 10.00 -8.89
C VAL A 116 -2.86 8.93 -9.94
N LEU A 117 -1.89 8.06 -9.70
CA LEU A 117 -1.38 7.10 -10.70
C LEU A 117 -2.27 5.86 -10.83
N SER A 118 -1.96 5.04 -11.85
CA SER A 118 -2.62 3.76 -12.16
C SER A 118 -4.04 3.94 -12.72
N GLY A 119 -4.98 3.07 -12.36
CA GLY A 119 -6.36 3.03 -12.83
C GLY A 119 -6.61 2.20 -14.09
N GLY A 120 -7.88 1.87 -14.29
CA GLY A 120 -8.30 0.83 -15.22
C GLY A 120 -7.62 -0.51 -14.92
N GLU A 121 -7.43 -1.32 -15.95
CA GLU A 121 -6.86 -2.67 -15.82
C GLU A 121 -5.41 -2.63 -15.29
N ALA A 122 -4.67 -1.54 -15.57
CA ALA A 122 -3.29 -1.31 -15.10
C ALA A 122 -3.15 -1.38 -13.57
N ALA A 123 -4.23 -1.11 -12.82
CA ALA A 123 -4.25 -1.18 -11.37
C ALA A 123 -4.34 -2.61 -10.79
N THR A 124 -4.54 -3.63 -11.62
CA THR A 124 -4.86 -4.99 -11.15
C THR A 124 -3.65 -5.85 -10.78
N THR A 125 -2.41 -5.36 -10.94
CA THR A 125 -1.19 -6.16 -10.69
C THR A 125 -1.15 -6.78 -9.28
N GLU A 126 -1.44 -6.01 -8.24
CA GLU A 126 -1.45 -6.51 -6.86
C GLU A 126 -2.57 -7.54 -6.64
N ALA A 127 -3.75 -7.31 -7.24
CA ALA A 127 -4.86 -8.25 -7.21
C ALA A 127 -4.54 -9.56 -7.94
N ILE A 128 -3.81 -9.50 -9.06
CA ILE A 128 -3.33 -10.68 -9.79
C ILE A 128 -2.35 -11.47 -8.94
N TYR A 129 -1.45 -10.81 -8.20
CA TYR A 129 -0.52 -11.51 -7.29
C TYR A 129 -1.25 -12.17 -6.15
N MET A 130 -2.20 -11.48 -5.50
CA MET A 130 -3.00 -12.09 -4.44
C MET A 130 -3.85 -13.25 -4.95
N ALA A 131 -4.47 -13.13 -6.13
CA ALA A 131 -5.22 -14.22 -6.74
C ALA A 131 -4.31 -15.40 -7.12
N GLY A 132 -3.12 -15.13 -7.66
CA GLY A 132 -2.18 -16.15 -8.13
C GLY A 132 -1.46 -16.90 -7.02
N PHE A 133 -0.97 -16.20 -5.99
CA PHE A 133 -0.26 -16.80 -4.86
C PHE A 133 -1.19 -17.25 -3.73
N GLY A 134 -2.22 -16.45 -3.43
CA GLY A 134 -3.16 -16.73 -2.34
C GLY A 134 -4.39 -17.55 -2.74
N HIS A 135 -4.64 -17.73 -4.04
CA HIS A 135 -5.79 -18.47 -4.57
C HIS A 135 -7.15 -17.94 -4.07
N PHE A 136 -7.28 -16.62 -3.96
CA PHE A 136 -8.53 -15.94 -3.63
C PHE A 136 -9.16 -15.30 -4.86
N LYS A 137 -10.50 -15.21 -4.85
CA LYS A 137 -11.21 -14.26 -5.73
C LYS A 137 -11.03 -12.85 -5.17
N VAL A 138 -10.71 -11.90 -6.04
CA VAL A 138 -10.41 -10.51 -5.67
C VAL A 138 -11.27 -9.53 -6.47
N LEU A 139 -12.02 -8.67 -5.78
CA LEU A 139 -12.68 -7.50 -6.34
C LEU A 139 -11.73 -6.30 -6.26
N SER A 140 -11.11 -5.93 -7.38
CA SER A 140 -10.19 -4.78 -7.48
C SER A 140 -10.93 -3.51 -7.87
N ILE A 141 -10.95 -2.52 -7.00
CA ILE A 141 -11.66 -1.25 -7.20
C ILE A 141 -10.84 -0.32 -8.10
N ASP A 142 -11.44 0.19 -9.18
CA ASP A 142 -10.88 1.23 -10.04
C ASP A 142 -11.50 2.59 -9.67
N TYR A 143 -11.05 3.13 -8.55
CA TYR A 143 -11.61 4.32 -7.93
C TYR A 143 -11.29 5.60 -8.73
N ARG A 144 -12.17 6.60 -8.62
CA ARG A 144 -11.99 7.92 -9.23
C ARG A 144 -10.84 8.68 -8.57
N ARG A 145 -10.11 9.45 -9.40
CA ARG A 145 -8.85 10.09 -9.02
C ARG A 145 -8.78 11.56 -9.46
N PRO A 146 -7.98 12.38 -8.78
CA PRO A 146 -7.62 13.71 -9.25
C PRO A 146 -6.81 13.65 -10.56
N PRO A 147 -6.77 14.76 -11.33
CA PRO A 147 -7.32 16.08 -10.98
C PRO A 147 -8.84 16.20 -11.08
N GLU A 148 -9.54 15.30 -11.78
CA GLU A 148 -10.98 15.38 -12.00
C GLU A 148 -11.79 15.09 -10.73
N PHE A 149 -11.32 14.17 -9.88
CA PHE A 149 -12.04 13.69 -8.72
C PHE A 149 -11.13 13.66 -7.47
N PRO A 150 -10.88 14.80 -6.83
CA PRO A 150 -10.15 14.86 -5.56
C PRO A 150 -10.92 14.20 -4.40
N TYR A 151 -10.35 14.22 -3.20
CA TYR A 151 -10.99 13.78 -1.97
C TYR A 151 -12.39 14.42 -1.80
N PRO A 152 -13.42 13.65 -1.41
CA PRO A 152 -13.38 12.25 -0.96
C PRO A 152 -13.68 11.18 -2.02
N ALA A 153 -13.63 11.48 -3.33
CA ALA A 153 -14.16 10.59 -4.37
C ALA A 153 -13.63 9.14 -4.33
N ALA A 154 -12.33 8.95 -4.12
CA ALA A 154 -11.75 7.60 -3.99
C ALA A 154 -12.26 6.82 -2.78
N LEU A 155 -12.49 7.50 -1.64
CA LEU A 155 -13.04 6.88 -0.44
C LEU A 155 -14.54 6.58 -0.62
N ASP A 156 -15.29 7.50 -1.23
CA ASP A 156 -16.70 7.29 -1.55
C ASP A 156 -16.89 6.07 -2.48
N ASP A 157 -16.02 5.92 -3.49
CA ASP A 157 -16.00 4.77 -4.38
C ASP A 157 -15.64 3.48 -3.62
N GLY A 158 -14.65 3.56 -2.72
CA GLY A 158 -14.29 2.46 -1.82
C GLY A 158 -15.47 1.97 -0.98
N ILE A 159 -16.24 2.89 -0.39
CA ILE A 159 -17.42 2.57 0.42
C ILE A 159 -18.58 2.08 -0.43
N ALA A 160 -18.80 2.66 -1.61
CA ALA A 160 -19.82 2.19 -2.53
C ALA A 160 -19.56 0.75 -3.00
N ALA A 161 -18.30 0.44 -3.32
CA ALA A 161 -17.88 -0.92 -3.67
C ALA A 161 -17.96 -1.87 -2.46
N TRP A 162 -17.58 -1.43 -1.25
CA TRP A 162 -17.74 -2.24 -0.03
C TRP A 162 -19.20 -2.62 0.21
N LYS A 163 -20.13 -1.66 0.09
CA LYS A 163 -21.59 -1.92 0.20
C LYS A 163 -22.10 -2.93 -0.82
N GLU A 164 -21.53 -2.96 -2.02
CA GLU A 164 -21.86 -3.97 -3.02
C GLU A 164 -21.23 -5.33 -2.70
N ALA A 165 -19.98 -5.34 -2.24
CA ALA A 165 -19.26 -6.56 -1.87
C ALA A 165 -19.94 -7.28 -0.69
N LEU A 166 -20.56 -6.55 0.25
CA LEU A 166 -21.39 -7.10 1.33
C LEU A 166 -22.60 -7.92 0.82
N LYS A 167 -23.01 -7.75 -0.44
CA LYS A 167 -24.05 -8.57 -1.08
C LYS A 167 -23.49 -9.85 -1.73
N MET A 168 -22.17 -9.93 -1.91
CA MET A 168 -21.48 -11.02 -2.59
C MET A 168 -20.96 -12.09 -1.63
N ALA A 169 -20.56 -11.70 -0.42
CA ALA A 169 -20.01 -12.59 0.59
C ALA A 169 -20.32 -12.10 2.01
N GLN A 170 -20.21 -12.99 2.99
CA GLN A 170 -20.37 -12.62 4.40
C GLN A 170 -19.17 -11.76 4.85
N PRO A 171 -19.37 -10.69 5.64
CA PRO A 171 -18.30 -9.76 6.03
C PRO A 171 -17.10 -10.47 6.69
N LYS A 172 -17.39 -11.44 7.56
CA LYS A 172 -16.38 -12.27 8.24
C LYS A 172 -15.55 -13.17 7.30
N ASN A 173 -16.00 -13.37 6.06
CA ASN A 173 -15.29 -14.13 5.02
C ASN A 173 -14.55 -13.20 4.04
N MET A 174 -14.53 -11.90 4.32
CA MET A 174 -13.95 -10.90 3.43
C MET A 174 -12.75 -10.22 4.06
N ALA A 175 -11.78 -9.83 3.23
CA ALA A 175 -10.70 -8.96 3.66
C ALA A 175 -10.56 -7.76 2.71
N ILE A 176 -9.98 -6.67 3.20
CA ILE A 176 -9.60 -5.53 2.36
C ILE A 176 -8.07 -5.41 2.39
N PHE A 177 -7.45 -5.27 1.24
CA PHE A 177 -6.00 -5.06 1.15
C PHE A 177 -5.65 -4.03 0.08
N GLY A 178 -4.45 -3.49 0.21
CA GLY A 178 -3.93 -2.56 -0.76
C GLY A 178 -2.59 -2.00 -0.31
N THR A 179 -1.86 -1.46 -1.29
CA THR A 179 -0.52 -0.92 -1.08
C THR A 179 -0.49 0.60 -1.17
N SER A 180 0.36 1.28 -0.39
CA SER A 180 0.60 2.73 -0.51
C SER A 180 -0.67 3.55 -0.21
N ALA A 181 -1.10 4.41 -1.13
CA ALA A 181 -2.40 5.11 -1.07
C ALA A 181 -3.59 4.12 -0.94
N GLY A 182 -3.50 2.93 -1.55
CA GLY A 182 -4.49 1.86 -1.41
C GLY A 182 -4.48 1.21 -0.03
N GLY A 183 -3.32 1.14 0.61
CA GLY A 183 -3.18 0.73 2.01
C GLY A 183 -3.77 1.75 2.98
N ALA A 184 -3.61 3.05 2.67
CA ALA A 184 -4.29 4.12 3.41
C ALA A 184 -5.81 4.05 3.21
N LEU A 185 -6.29 3.89 1.96
CA LEU A 185 -7.72 3.70 1.67
C LEU A 185 -8.30 2.45 2.34
N THR A 186 -7.54 1.35 2.43
CA THR A 186 -7.95 0.16 3.20
C THR A 186 -8.29 0.52 4.64
N LEU A 187 -7.44 1.30 5.30
CA LEU A 187 -7.67 1.79 6.67
C LEU A 187 -8.84 2.78 6.72
N SER A 188 -8.90 3.75 5.79
CA SER A 188 -9.96 4.77 5.74
C SER A 188 -11.35 4.19 5.45
N ILE A 189 -11.44 3.13 4.62
CA ILE A 189 -12.68 2.40 4.38
C ILE A 189 -13.17 1.75 5.67
N VAL A 190 -12.28 1.14 6.47
CA VAL A 190 -12.65 0.58 7.78
C VAL A 190 -13.11 1.68 8.75
N LEU A 191 -12.40 2.82 8.81
CA LEU A 191 -12.82 3.97 9.62
C LEU A 191 -14.22 4.46 9.21
N ARG A 192 -14.46 4.64 7.92
CA ARG A 192 -15.75 5.13 7.42
C ARG A 192 -16.85 4.08 7.58
N ALA A 193 -16.56 2.80 7.38
CA ALA A 193 -17.50 1.71 7.62
C ALA A 193 -17.93 1.67 9.10
N LYS A 194 -17.00 1.82 10.05
CA LYS A 194 -17.31 1.99 11.47
C LYS A 194 -18.24 3.19 11.71
N GLN A 195 -17.87 4.36 11.15
CA GLN A 195 -18.64 5.59 11.30
C GLN A 195 -20.08 5.46 10.75
N GLU A 196 -20.26 4.71 9.66
CA GLU A 196 -21.55 4.46 9.02
C GLU A 196 -22.31 3.25 9.60
N GLY A 197 -21.76 2.55 10.60
CA GLY A 197 -22.38 1.36 11.20
C GLY A 197 -22.45 0.16 10.25
N LEU A 198 -21.58 0.10 9.23
CA LEU A 198 -21.51 -1.01 8.29
C LEU A 198 -20.75 -2.19 8.90
N PRO A 199 -21.09 -3.44 8.51
CA PRO A 199 -20.25 -4.59 8.84
C PRO A 199 -18.82 -4.40 8.37
N LEU A 200 -17.86 -4.77 9.21
CA LEU A 200 -16.42 -4.70 8.92
C LEU A 200 -15.93 -6.01 8.28
N PRO A 201 -14.84 -5.99 7.50
CA PRO A 201 -14.23 -7.21 6.99
C PRO A 201 -13.67 -8.08 8.14
N GLY A 202 -13.48 -9.37 7.89
CA GLY A 202 -12.86 -10.29 8.83
C GLY A 202 -11.36 -10.05 9.04
N ALA A 203 -10.69 -9.40 8.09
CA ALA A 203 -9.27 -9.01 8.19
C ALA A 203 -8.92 -7.87 7.23
N ILE A 204 -7.75 -7.25 7.42
CA ILE A 204 -7.18 -6.28 6.47
C ILE A 204 -5.68 -6.51 6.25
N ALA A 205 -5.16 -6.10 5.10
CA ALA A 205 -3.72 -6.08 4.81
C ALA A 205 -3.26 -4.75 4.18
N PRO A 206 -3.04 -3.69 4.98
CA PRO A 206 -2.49 -2.43 4.48
C PRO A 206 -0.97 -2.56 4.33
N GLY A 207 -0.52 -2.63 3.09
CA GLY A 207 0.89 -2.70 2.73
C GLY A 207 1.50 -1.32 2.50
N THR A 208 2.62 -1.04 3.18
CA THR A 208 3.33 0.25 3.19
C THR A 208 2.36 1.45 3.14
N PRO A 209 1.36 1.52 4.02
CA PRO A 209 0.27 2.46 3.86
C PRO A 209 0.76 3.90 3.95
N MET A 210 0.31 4.76 3.04
CA MET A 210 0.48 6.22 3.13
C MET A 210 -0.48 6.80 4.18
N SER A 211 -0.34 6.34 5.41
CA SER A 211 -1.27 6.57 6.51
C SER A 211 -1.22 7.98 7.11
N ASP A 212 -0.23 8.78 6.73
CA ASP A 212 0.01 10.14 7.19
C ASP A 212 0.53 11.02 6.05
N LEU A 213 -0.29 11.96 5.60
CA LEU A 213 0.04 12.90 4.52
C LEU A 213 0.81 14.13 4.99
N THR A 214 1.07 14.28 6.30
CA THR A 214 1.78 15.45 6.85
C THR A 214 3.29 15.39 6.66
N GLY A 215 3.83 14.24 6.27
CA GLY A 215 5.27 13.96 6.25
C GLY A 215 5.85 13.54 7.60
N ALA A 216 5.00 13.28 8.61
CA ALA A 216 5.47 12.82 9.91
C ALA A 216 5.94 11.35 9.88
N GLY A 217 7.10 11.11 10.47
CA GLY A 217 7.70 9.78 10.63
C GLY A 217 9.21 9.84 10.45
N ASP A 218 9.95 9.11 11.28
CA ASP A 218 11.41 9.13 11.28
C ASP A 218 12.01 8.66 9.95
N SER A 219 11.35 7.72 9.28
CA SER A 219 11.80 7.16 8.00
C SER A 219 11.80 8.17 6.85
N PHE A 220 11.03 9.26 6.92
CA PHE A 220 11.14 10.33 5.92
C PHE A 220 12.49 11.05 5.99
N HIS A 221 13.18 10.99 7.13
CA HIS A 221 14.53 11.51 7.30
C HIS A 221 15.57 10.40 7.14
N THR A 222 15.41 9.26 7.83
CA THR A 222 16.43 8.21 7.83
C THR A 222 16.52 7.48 6.49
N ASN A 223 15.41 7.36 5.74
CA ASN A 223 15.36 6.71 4.44
C ASN A 223 15.27 7.70 3.27
N PHE A 224 15.45 9.00 3.53
CA PHE A 224 15.63 10.00 2.47
C PHE A 224 16.83 9.63 1.60
N MET A 225 16.63 9.60 0.27
CA MET A 225 17.58 9.14 -0.75
C MET A 225 18.03 7.67 -0.60
N VAL A 226 17.38 6.90 0.27
CA VAL A 226 17.61 5.45 0.46
C VAL A 226 16.49 4.64 -0.18
N ASP A 227 15.24 5.07 0.03
CA ASP A 227 14.10 4.53 -0.69
C ASP A 227 14.24 4.89 -2.18
N ASN A 228 14.48 3.92 -3.06
CA ASN A 228 14.67 4.21 -4.48
C ASN A 228 13.38 4.31 -5.30
N VAL A 229 12.23 4.32 -4.64
CA VAL A 229 10.90 4.41 -5.25
C VAL A 229 10.25 5.77 -4.99
N LEU A 230 10.09 6.13 -3.71
CA LEU A 230 9.55 7.42 -3.28
C LEU A 230 10.63 8.48 -3.11
N VAL A 231 11.87 8.05 -2.83
CA VAL A 231 13.07 8.88 -2.71
C VAL A 231 13.09 9.79 -1.49
N GLY A 232 12.10 10.65 -1.30
CA GLY A 232 12.11 11.60 -0.20
C GLY A 232 10.81 12.36 -0.03
N SER A 233 10.73 13.10 1.08
CA SER A 233 9.64 14.03 1.36
C SER A 233 9.63 15.22 0.41
N ASP A 234 8.45 15.82 0.26
CA ASP A 234 8.14 16.93 -0.66
C ASP A 234 8.43 16.59 -2.13
N GLY A 235 8.39 15.30 -2.46
CA GLY A 235 8.51 14.81 -3.82
C GLY A 235 7.20 14.90 -4.60
N ARG A 236 7.22 14.35 -5.82
CA ARG A 236 6.07 14.25 -6.71
C ARG A 236 4.93 13.45 -6.08
N CYS A 237 5.25 12.40 -5.31
CA CYS A 237 4.23 11.59 -4.64
C CYS A 237 3.48 12.39 -3.56
N ASP A 238 4.19 13.21 -2.78
CA ASP A 238 3.56 14.10 -1.80
C ASP A 238 2.71 15.17 -2.50
N ALA A 239 3.20 15.72 -3.62
CA ALA A 239 2.41 16.66 -4.43
C ALA A 239 1.12 16.03 -4.96
N MET A 240 1.16 14.76 -5.39
CA MET A 240 -0.02 13.99 -5.81
C MET A 240 -0.99 13.76 -4.65
N ALA A 241 -0.49 13.41 -3.47
CA ALA A 241 -1.32 13.26 -2.27
C ALA A 241 -1.96 14.58 -1.83
N ARG A 242 -1.24 15.71 -1.93
CA ARG A 242 -1.79 17.05 -1.68
C ARG A 242 -2.84 17.45 -2.72
N LEU A 243 -2.66 17.09 -3.99
CA LEU A 243 -3.66 17.29 -5.04
C LEU A 243 -4.94 16.51 -4.72
N TYR A 244 -4.81 15.25 -4.24
CA TYR A 244 -5.94 14.47 -3.76
C TYR A 244 -6.62 15.13 -2.55
N ALA A 245 -5.86 15.55 -1.54
CA ALA A 245 -6.41 16.19 -0.35
C ALA A 245 -7.14 17.51 -0.66
N ASN A 246 -6.79 18.20 -1.74
CA ASN A 246 -7.52 19.36 -2.26
C ASN A 246 -7.83 20.43 -1.19
N GLY A 247 -6.82 20.78 -0.39
CA GLY A 247 -6.91 21.81 0.65
C GLY A 247 -7.53 21.38 1.98
N HIS A 248 -7.99 20.12 2.12
CA HIS A 248 -8.43 19.59 3.41
C HIS A 248 -7.26 19.44 4.39
N ASP A 249 -7.57 19.41 5.69
CA ASP A 249 -6.58 19.15 6.73
C ASP A 249 -5.93 17.77 6.50
N LEU A 250 -4.61 17.75 6.34
CA LEU A 250 -3.85 16.52 6.14
C LEU A 250 -3.89 15.62 7.37
N LYS A 251 -4.34 16.12 8.54
CA LYS A 251 -4.62 15.31 9.73
C LYS A 251 -6.05 14.79 9.82
N ASP A 252 -6.93 15.08 8.85
CA ASP A 252 -8.25 14.45 8.75
C ASP A 252 -8.06 12.91 8.79
N PRO A 253 -8.64 12.20 9.77
CA PRO A 253 -8.55 10.74 9.87
C PRO A 253 -8.95 9.96 8.63
N MET A 254 -9.76 10.53 7.74
CA MET A 254 -10.16 9.88 6.49
C MET A 254 -9.11 10.02 5.38
N LEU A 255 -8.25 11.03 5.46
CA LEU A 255 -7.08 11.23 4.60
C LEU A 255 -5.84 10.55 5.17
N SER A 256 -5.60 10.74 6.46
CA SER A 256 -4.46 10.20 7.21
C SER A 256 -4.97 9.28 8.34
N PRO A 257 -5.28 8.02 8.02
CA PRO A 257 -5.92 7.08 8.94
C PRO A 257 -5.13 6.79 10.22
N VAL A 258 -3.82 7.10 10.27
CA VAL A 258 -3.04 7.01 11.51
C VAL A 258 -3.60 7.90 12.62
N TYR A 259 -4.39 8.94 12.30
CA TYR A 259 -5.02 9.82 13.28
C TYR A 259 -6.41 9.34 13.72
N GLY A 260 -7.02 8.37 13.02
CA GLY A 260 -8.36 7.84 13.33
C GLY A 260 -8.42 6.86 14.51
N ASP A 261 -9.62 6.64 15.04
CA ASP A 261 -9.84 5.68 16.12
C ASP A 261 -9.80 4.23 15.61
N MET A 262 -8.80 3.46 16.09
CA MET A 262 -8.55 2.09 15.69
C MET A 262 -9.19 1.03 16.60
N HIS A 263 -9.92 1.40 17.65
CA HIS A 263 -10.62 0.42 18.50
C HIS A 263 -11.65 -0.37 17.69
N GLY A 264 -11.73 -1.68 17.89
CA GLY A 264 -12.66 -2.54 17.15
C GLY A 264 -12.34 -2.69 15.67
N PHE A 265 -11.11 -2.38 15.24
CA PHE A 265 -10.66 -2.73 13.89
C PHE A 265 -10.58 -4.25 13.68
N PRO A 266 -10.69 -4.72 12.43
CA PRO A 266 -10.39 -6.10 12.07
C PRO A 266 -8.92 -6.45 12.34
N PRO A 267 -8.60 -7.74 12.54
CA PRO A 267 -7.24 -8.24 12.47
C PRO A 267 -6.48 -7.71 11.25
N ALA A 268 -5.23 -7.30 11.42
CA ALA A 268 -4.43 -6.68 10.37
C ALA A 268 -3.05 -7.32 10.20
N ILE A 269 -2.61 -7.50 8.95
CA ILE A 269 -1.19 -7.77 8.64
C ILE A 269 -0.62 -6.60 7.84
N LEU A 270 0.46 -6.00 8.32
CA LEU A 270 1.09 -4.84 7.69
C LEU A 270 2.43 -5.24 7.08
N THR A 271 2.73 -4.75 5.88
CA THR A 271 3.97 -5.09 5.15
C THR A 271 4.76 -3.84 4.85
N THR A 272 6.08 -3.84 5.07
CA THR A 272 7.00 -2.73 4.73
C THR A 272 8.42 -3.28 4.57
N GLY A 273 9.41 -2.41 4.38
CA GLY A 273 10.81 -2.78 4.26
C GLY A 273 11.75 -1.89 5.05
N THR A 274 12.97 -2.33 5.28
CA THR A 274 13.94 -1.55 6.07
C THR A 274 14.39 -0.26 5.40
N ARG A 275 14.27 -0.16 4.06
CA ARG A 275 14.56 1.04 3.26
C ARG A 275 13.34 1.83 2.85
N ASP A 276 12.14 1.42 3.27
CA ASP A 276 10.89 2.04 2.89
C ASP A 276 10.75 3.44 3.51
N LEU A 277 10.43 4.45 2.70
CA LEU A 277 10.16 5.81 3.16
C LEU A 277 8.92 5.84 4.08
N LEU A 278 7.96 4.94 3.86
CA LEU A 278 6.75 4.79 4.65
C LEU A 278 6.87 3.72 5.77
N LEU A 279 8.08 3.27 6.11
CA LEU A 279 8.32 2.40 7.26
C LEU A 279 7.69 2.98 8.54
N SER A 280 7.94 4.25 8.83
CA SER A 280 7.38 4.93 10.01
C SER A 280 5.86 5.02 9.98
N ASN A 281 5.27 5.23 8.81
CA ASN A 281 3.81 5.20 8.64
C ASN A 281 3.27 3.81 9.02
N THR A 282 3.85 2.77 8.44
CA THR A 282 3.47 1.37 8.69
C THR A 282 3.56 1.00 10.17
N VAL A 283 4.71 1.25 10.82
CA VAL A 283 4.89 0.87 12.22
C VAL A 283 4.05 1.73 13.18
N ARG A 284 3.79 3.00 12.86
CA ARG A 284 2.87 3.85 13.66
C ARG A 284 1.44 3.30 13.62
N VAL A 285 0.95 2.88 12.46
CA VAL A 285 -0.35 2.20 12.35
C VAL A 285 -0.34 0.88 13.12
N HIS A 286 0.68 0.05 12.95
CA HIS A 286 0.81 -1.21 13.69
C HIS A 286 0.76 -0.99 15.21
N ARG A 287 1.53 -0.03 15.73
CA ARG A 287 1.52 0.32 17.17
C ARG A 287 0.14 0.79 17.62
N LYS A 288 -0.53 1.65 16.84
CA LYS A 288 -1.85 2.16 17.18
C LYS A 288 -2.92 1.06 17.20
N LEU A 289 -2.89 0.12 16.24
CA LEU A 289 -3.74 -1.07 16.24
C LEU A 289 -3.53 -1.92 17.50
N ARG A 290 -2.26 -2.23 17.84
CA ARG A 290 -1.95 -3.01 19.04
C ARG A 290 -2.36 -2.32 20.33
N GLN A 291 -2.17 -1.00 20.43
CA GLN A 291 -2.63 -0.20 21.56
C GLN A 291 -4.15 -0.19 21.70
N ALA A 292 -4.87 -0.29 20.59
CA ALA A 292 -6.33 -0.40 20.54
C ALA A 292 -6.85 -1.83 20.78
N GLY A 293 -5.97 -2.79 21.11
CA GLY A 293 -6.33 -4.19 21.38
C GLY A 293 -6.58 -5.04 20.13
N VAL A 294 -6.19 -4.57 18.94
CA VAL A 294 -6.39 -5.27 17.67
C VAL A 294 -5.29 -6.30 17.45
N ASP A 295 -5.63 -7.47 16.91
CA ASP A 295 -4.62 -8.43 16.47
C ASP A 295 -3.90 -7.88 15.23
N ALA A 296 -2.59 -7.64 15.34
CA ALA A 296 -1.86 -6.98 14.28
C ALA A 296 -0.46 -7.56 14.11
N GLU A 297 -0.21 -8.13 12.93
CA GLU A 297 1.07 -8.68 12.50
C GLU A 297 1.82 -7.65 11.65
N LEU A 298 3.15 -7.72 11.68
CA LEU A 298 4.02 -6.81 10.94
C LEU A 298 5.10 -7.61 10.23
N GLN A 299 5.20 -7.44 8.92
CA GLN A 299 6.24 -7.97 8.07
C GLN A 299 7.17 -6.81 7.67
N VAL A 300 8.46 -6.93 8.00
CA VAL A 300 9.49 -5.96 7.58
C VAL A 300 10.53 -6.74 6.78
N TYR A 301 10.61 -6.46 5.48
CA TYR A 301 11.53 -7.12 4.58
C TYR A 301 12.87 -6.38 4.50
N GLU A 302 13.97 -7.14 4.58
CA GLU A 302 15.32 -6.60 4.54
C GLU A 302 15.61 -5.92 3.19
N GLY A 303 16.23 -4.74 3.23
CA GLY A 303 16.68 -3.98 2.06
C GLY A 303 15.58 -3.35 1.22
N GLN A 304 14.31 -3.69 1.44
CA GLN A 304 13.22 -3.30 0.57
C GLN A 304 12.79 -1.84 0.76
N SER A 305 12.63 -1.13 -0.36
CA SER A 305 12.01 0.21 -0.44
C SER A 305 10.48 0.09 -0.59
N HIS A 306 9.81 1.23 -0.69
CA HIS A 306 8.36 1.31 -0.88
C HIS A 306 7.83 0.37 -1.98
N ALA A 307 6.93 -0.51 -1.58
CA ALA A 307 6.23 -1.48 -2.44
C ALA A 307 7.14 -2.48 -3.20
N HIS A 308 8.41 -2.66 -2.80
CA HIS A 308 9.30 -3.64 -3.45
C HIS A 308 8.75 -5.06 -3.44
N TYR A 309 8.07 -5.48 -2.36
CA TYR A 309 7.46 -6.81 -2.23
C TYR A 309 6.39 -7.13 -3.29
N MET A 310 6.00 -6.17 -4.14
CA MET A 310 5.06 -6.39 -5.24
C MET A 310 5.57 -5.88 -6.60
N ARG A 311 6.86 -5.55 -6.73
CA ARG A 311 7.43 -5.01 -7.97
C ARG A 311 7.97 -6.08 -8.93
N ASP A 312 8.33 -7.24 -8.42
CA ASP A 312 8.80 -8.36 -9.23
C ASP A 312 8.14 -9.68 -8.79
N SER A 313 7.34 -10.28 -9.67
CA SER A 313 6.65 -11.56 -9.42
C SER A 313 7.57 -12.77 -9.42
N SER A 314 8.82 -12.64 -9.87
CA SER A 314 9.83 -13.71 -9.81
C SER A 314 10.64 -13.70 -8.52
N ALA A 315 10.64 -12.60 -7.76
CA ALA A 315 11.33 -12.54 -6.49
C ALA A 315 10.68 -13.47 -5.44
N PRO A 316 11.46 -14.29 -4.72
CA PRO A 316 10.93 -15.13 -3.65
C PRO A 316 10.29 -14.31 -2.52
N GLU A 317 10.81 -13.11 -2.21
CA GLU A 317 10.24 -12.22 -1.19
C GLU A 317 8.84 -11.74 -1.57
N THR A 318 8.55 -11.55 -2.87
CA THR A 318 7.20 -11.22 -3.34
C THR A 318 6.26 -12.39 -3.07
N LYS A 319 6.63 -13.61 -3.48
CA LYS A 319 5.83 -14.81 -3.22
C LYS A 319 5.58 -14.99 -1.72
N GLU A 320 6.63 -14.87 -0.91
CA GLU A 320 6.56 -14.96 0.55
C GLU A 320 5.58 -13.94 1.14
N ALA A 321 5.66 -12.67 0.73
CA ALA A 321 4.78 -11.61 1.23
C ALA A 321 3.30 -11.93 1.00
N PHE A 322 2.93 -12.31 -0.22
CA PHE A 322 1.55 -12.67 -0.54
C PHE A 322 1.10 -13.98 0.11
N GLU A 323 1.99 -14.97 0.25
CA GLU A 323 1.68 -16.23 0.94
C GLU A 323 1.49 -16.03 2.45
N GLU A 324 2.25 -15.15 3.11
CA GLU A 324 2.03 -14.79 4.51
C GLU A 324 0.72 -14.01 4.72
N ILE A 325 0.39 -13.07 3.82
CA ILE A 325 -0.91 -12.39 3.85
C ILE A 325 -2.06 -13.40 3.66
N ALA A 326 -1.91 -14.35 2.73
CA ALA A 326 -2.88 -15.42 2.52
C ALA A 326 -3.02 -16.32 3.76
N ARG A 327 -1.91 -16.70 4.41
CA ARG A 327 -1.91 -17.45 5.68
C ARG A 327 -2.60 -16.67 6.80
N PHE A 328 -2.37 -15.37 6.88
CA PHE A 328 -3.05 -14.50 7.85
C PHE A 328 -4.57 -14.50 7.61
N PHE A 329 -5.00 -14.31 6.36
CA PHE A 329 -6.41 -14.37 5.99
C PHE A 329 -7.02 -15.74 6.27
N ASP A 330 -6.32 -16.85 6.05
CA ASP A 330 -6.86 -18.16 6.38
C ASP A 330 -7.15 -18.34 7.89
N ARG A 331 -6.33 -17.74 8.76
CA ARG A 331 -6.54 -17.76 10.22
C ARG A 331 -7.72 -16.92 10.67
N HIS A 332 -7.99 -15.79 10.01
CA HIS A 332 -8.96 -14.79 10.48
C HIS A 332 -10.29 -14.78 9.72
N LEU A 333 -10.31 -15.22 8.46
CA LEU A 333 -11.54 -15.29 7.68
C LEU A 333 -12.34 -16.56 7.98
N GLY A 334 -13.66 -16.42 7.99
CA GLY A 334 -14.57 -17.56 8.13
C GLY A 334 -14.34 -18.62 7.05
N LYS A 335 -14.57 -19.88 7.45
CA LYS A 335 -14.52 -21.06 6.58
C LYS A 335 -15.86 -21.29 5.91
#